data_AF-A0A929D6S8-F1
#
_entry.id   AF-A0A929D6S8-F1
#
_cell.length_a   1.000
_cell.length_b   1.000
_cell.length_c   1.000
_cell.angle_alpha   90.00
_cell.angle_beta   90.00
_cell.angle_gamma   90.00
#
_symmetry.space_group_name_H-M   'P 1'
#
loop_
_entity.id
_entity.type
_entity.pdbx_description
1 polymer ?
#
loop_
_entity_poly.entity_id
_entity_poly.type
_entity_poly.pdbx_seq_one_letter_code
_entity_poly.pdbx_strand_id
1 'polypeptide(L)'
;AAESLGDNANRAYLRGLQFAQEYPELERRAEAIFAYARDNVRYASDRSQFGYVEFAQNADEMLAIVDEDGVAYGDCEDYAVLLGVMYLGAGMRSAVVLAPDHAAAMVYSPGYDRANRELSLNGETGWVWAEATGGNNPFGWMPEQYMGVELLAHELVDEGLASSGPPDRPVATVSRRTSGGFVLPVSPFFLVVVLLWLLSSAGRRRGRSR
;
A
#
# COMPACT_ATOMS: atom_id res chain seq x y z
N ALA A 1 -0.38 7.16 4.43
CA ALA A 1 0.64 6.67 5.38
C ALA A 1 0.29 7.19 6.76
N ALA A 2 0.14 6.33 7.77
CA ALA A 2 0.20 6.79 9.15
C ALA A 2 1.65 7.21 9.42
N GLU A 3 1.90 8.42 9.90
CA GLU A 3 3.25 8.86 10.26
C GLU A 3 3.68 8.15 11.55
N SER A 4 4.92 7.66 11.59
CA SER A 4 5.50 7.17 12.85
C SER A 4 5.93 8.39 13.66
N LEU A 5 5.53 8.44 14.92
CA LEU A 5 5.88 9.54 15.82
C LEU A 5 7.02 9.09 16.75
N GLY A 6 8.01 9.95 16.97
CA GLY A 6 9.12 9.69 17.91
C GLY A 6 10.34 9.03 17.26
N ASP A 7 11.06 8.21 18.03
CA ASP A 7 12.41 7.69 17.68
C ASP A 7 12.42 6.76 16.46
N ASN A 8 11.27 6.22 16.05
CA ASN A 8 11.14 5.31 14.92
C ASN A 8 10.87 6.03 13.58
N ALA A 9 10.70 7.35 13.57
CA ALA A 9 10.34 8.06 12.35
C ALA A 9 11.31 7.79 11.18
N ASN A 10 10.75 7.37 10.04
CA ASN A 10 11.45 7.07 8.78
C ASN A 10 12.31 5.81 8.79
N ARG A 11 12.21 4.93 9.78
CA ARG A 11 13.01 3.69 9.86
C ARG A 11 12.90 2.82 8.60
N ALA A 12 11.69 2.61 8.08
CA ALA A 12 11.44 1.86 6.85
C ALA A 12 12.07 2.52 5.62
N TYR A 13 11.94 3.84 5.52
CA TYR A 13 12.53 4.61 4.43
C TYR A 13 14.07 4.56 4.49
N LEU A 14 14.66 4.75 5.67
CA LEU A 14 16.11 4.66 5.90
C LEU A 14 16.65 3.27 5.60
N ARG A 15 15.88 2.21 5.90
CA ARG A 15 16.24 0.85 5.50
C ARG A 15 16.27 0.72 3.97
N GLY A 16 15.28 1.29 3.27
CA GLY A 16 15.31 1.41 1.81
C GLY A 16 16.57 2.09 1.28
N LEU A 17 16.99 3.21 1.88
CA LEU A 17 18.23 3.90 1.52
C LEU A 17 19.48 3.02 1.70
N GLN A 18 19.52 2.18 2.74
CA GLN A 18 20.61 1.22 2.93
C GLN A 18 20.63 0.17 1.82
N PHE A 19 19.47 -0.40 1.46
CA PHE A 19 19.37 -1.30 0.31
C PHE A 19 19.82 -0.64 -1.00
N ALA A 20 19.58 0.66 -1.17
CA ALA A 20 20.08 1.38 -2.34
C ALA A 20 21.61 1.46 -2.43
N GLN A 21 22.30 1.49 -1.29
CA GLN A 21 23.76 1.46 -1.22
C GLN A 21 24.30 0.05 -1.42
N GLU A 22 23.65 -0.96 -0.84
CA GLU A 22 24.05 -2.37 -0.92
C GLU A 22 23.79 -2.99 -2.31
N TYR A 23 22.71 -2.56 -2.98
CA TYR A 23 22.27 -3.08 -4.28
C TYR A 23 22.15 -1.93 -5.30
N PRO A 24 23.23 -1.58 -6.01
CA PRO A 24 23.21 -0.48 -6.99
C PRO A 24 22.26 -0.73 -8.17
N GLU A 25 22.12 -1.98 -8.60
CA GLU A 25 21.23 -2.39 -9.70
C GLU A 25 19.75 -2.40 -9.24
N LEU A 26 18.88 -1.67 -9.93
CA LEU A 26 17.47 -1.47 -9.53
C LEU A 26 16.70 -2.78 -9.37
N GLU A 27 16.80 -3.70 -10.32
CA GLU A 27 16.08 -4.97 -10.24
C GLU A 27 16.52 -5.80 -9.05
N ARG A 28 17.84 -5.92 -8.82
CA ARG A 28 18.37 -6.66 -7.67
C ARG A 28 18.00 -6.01 -6.36
N ARG A 29 17.94 -4.68 -6.31
CA ARG A 29 17.49 -3.90 -5.16
C ARG A 29 16.02 -4.19 -4.84
N ALA A 30 15.16 -4.19 -5.85
CA ALA A 30 13.74 -4.49 -5.68
C ALA A 30 13.54 -5.92 -5.14
N GLU A 31 14.24 -6.89 -5.71
CA GLU A 31 14.19 -8.28 -5.23
C GLU A 31 14.73 -8.46 -3.81
N ALA A 32 15.82 -7.76 -3.47
CA ALA A 32 16.42 -7.84 -2.15
C ALA A 32 15.49 -7.27 -1.07
N ILE A 33 14.81 -6.15 -1.35
CA ILE A 33 13.80 -5.57 -0.46
C ILE A 33 12.59 -6.51 -0.34
N PHE A 34 12.11 -7.07 -1.46
CA PHE A 34 11.03 -8.04 -1.45
C PHE A 34 11.36 -9.25 -0.57
N ALA A 35 12.54 -9.85 -0.76
CA ALA A 35 13.01 -10.99 0.02
C ALA A 35 13.15 -10.64 1.50
N TYR A 36 13.66 -9.44 1.81
CA TYR A 36 13.77 -8.97 3.19
C TYR A 36 12.41 -8.93 3.90
N ALA A 37 11.38 -8.33 3.28
CA ALA A 37 10.05 -8.30 3.88
C ALA A 37 9.47 -9.71 4.08
N ARG A 38 9.59 -10.56 3.05
CA ARG A 38 9.12 -11.97 3.09
C ARG A 38 9.78 -12.78 4.21
N ASP A 39 11.07 -12.58 4.42
CA ASP A 39 11.86 -13.41 5.32
C ASP A 39 11.80 -12.93 6.79
N ASN A 40 11.49 -11.64 7.01
CA ASN A 40 11.48 -11.01 8.34
C ASN A 40 10.08 -10.62 8.85
N VAL A 41 9.04 -10.77 8.04
CA VAL A 41 7.64 -10.62 8.48
C VAL A 41 6.93 -11.97 8.35
N ARG A 42 6.06 -12.29 9.31
CA ARG A 42 5.22 -13.49 9.29
C ARG A 42 3.77 -13.09 9.12
N TYR A 43 3.10 -13.69 8.14
CA TYR A 43 1.69 -13.41 7.92
C TYR A 43 0.86 -13.82 9.14
N ALA A 44 0.15 -12.86 9.71
CA ALA A 44 -0.83 -13.04 10.78
C ALA A 44 -1.99 -12.09 10.52
N SER A 45 -3.24 -12.54 10.66
CA SER A 45 -4.37 -11.62 10.55
C SER A 45 -4.44 -10.73 11.79
N ASP A 46 -4.92 -9.49 11.65
CA ASP A 46 -5.09 -8.55 12.76
C ASP A 46 -5.83 -9.14 13.96
N ARG A 47 -6.88 -9.92 13.67
CA ARG A 47 -7.67 -10.60 14.70
C ARG A 47 -6.85 -11.60 15.50
N SER A 48 -5.86 -12.23 14.88
CA SER A 48 -4.97 -13.18 15.52
C SER A 48 -3.82 -12.52 16.28
N GLN A 49 -3.36 -11.34 15.84
CA GLN A 49 -2.20 -10.65 16.40
C GLN A 49 -2.58 -9.66 17.51
N PHE A 50 -3.62 -8.86 17.30
CA PHE A 50 -4.02 -7.77 18.22
C PHE A 50 -5.38 -8.00 18.87
N GLY A 51 -6.14 -9.01 18.45
CA GLY A 51 -7.49 -9.27 18.94
C GLY A 51 -8.54 -8.29 18.41
N TYR A 52 -8.16 -7.39 17.50
CA TYR A 52 -9.04 -6.44 16.81
C TYR A 52 -9.30 -6.89 15.38
N VAL A 53 -10.43 -6.48 14.81
CA VAL A 53 -10.78 -6.85 13.43
C VAL A 53 -9.87 -6.17 12.42
N GLU A 54 -9.35 -4.97 12.73
CA GLU A 54 -8.45 -4.19 11.88
C GLU A 54 -7.49 -3.36 12.77
N PHE A 55 -6.18 -3.45 12.50
CA PHE A 55 -5.11 -2.66 13.11
C PHE A 55 -3.97 -2.46 12.10
N ALA A 56 -3.93 -1.30 11.45
CA ALA A 56 -2.83 -0.98 10.53
C ALA A 56 -1.56 -0.63 11.33
N GLN A 57 -0.53 -1.47 11.27
CA GLN A 57 0.78 -1.14 11.83
C GLN A 57 1.50 -0.13 10.95
N ASN A 58 2.28 0.75 11.57
CA ASN A 58 3.17 1.62 10.83
C ASN A 58 4.36 0.83 10.27
N ALA A 59 4.79 1.08 9.03
CA ALA A 59 6.00 0.47 8.45
C ALA A 59 7.25 0.66 9.32
N ASP A 60 7.38 1.82 9.97
CA ASP A 60 8.51 2.12 10.85
C ASP A 60 8.46 1.35 12.17
N GLU A 61 7.27 1.17 12.74
CA GLU A 61 7.06 0.35 13.94
C GLU A 61 7.30 -1.13 13.63
N MET A 62 6.85 -1.58 12.45
CA MET A 62 7.12 -2.92 11.98
C MET A 62 8.62 -3.19 11.84
N LEU A 63 9.39 -2.24 11.28
CA LEU A 63 10.84 -2.39 11.25
C LEU A 63 11.49 -2.30 12.63
N ALA A 64 10.94 -1.51 13.55
CA ALA A 64 11.45 -1.49 14.92
C ALA A 64 11.36 -2.88 15.57
N ILE A 65 10.23 -3.57 15.38
CA ILE A 65 10.05 -4.96 15.84
C ILE A 65 11.03 -5.90 15.14
N VAL A 66 11.24 -5.78 13.83
CA VAL A 66 12.24 -6.61 13.13
C VAL A 66 13.64 -6.39 13.70
N ASP A 67 14.04 -5.14 13.97
CA ASP A 67 15.36 -4.82 14.52
C ASP A 67 15.55 -5.35 15.94
N GLU A 68 14.49 -5.35 16.76
CA GLU A 68 14.52 -5.76 18.17
C GLU A 68 14.37 -7.27 18.35
N ASP A 69 13.38 -7.87 17.67
CA ASP A 69 12.94 -9.25 17.87
C ASP A 69 13.36 -10.19 16.73
N GLY A 70 13.89 -9.64 15.63
CA GLY A 70 14.31 -10.38 14.43
C GLY A 70 13.16 -10.79 13.51
N VAL A 71 11.91 -10.68 13.96
CA VAL A 71 10.73 -11.03 13.16
C VAL A 71 9.52 -10.20 13.59
N ALA A 72 8.81 -9.62 12.63
CA ALA A 72 7.53 -8.97 12.85
C ALA A 72 6.37 -9.84 12.35
N TYR A 73 5.16 -9.45 12.72
CA TYR A 73 3.93 -10.08 12.24
C TYR A 73 3.03 -8.99 11.65
N GLY A 74 2.31 -9.33 10.59
CA GLY A 74 1.36 -8.42 9.94
C GLY A 74 0.57 -9.11 8.83
N ASP A 75 -0.45 -8.41 8.34
CA ASP A 75 -1.32 -8.88 7.25
C ASP A 75 -1.00 -8.21 5.91
N CYS A 76 -1.88 -8.32 4.91
CA CYS A 76 -1.54 -7.86 3.56
C CYS A 76 -1.32 -6.35 3.47
N GLU A 77 -2.03 -5.56 4.26
CA GLU A 77 -1.92 -4.11 4.35
C GLU A 77 -0.56 -3.70 4.91
N ASP A 78 -0.15 -4.35 6.00
CA ASP A 78 1.14 -4.12 6.65
C ASP A 78 2.31 -4.38 5.68
N TYR A 79 2.28 -5.49 4.95
CA TYR A 79 3.28 -5.80 3.93
C TYR A 79 3.29 -4.78 2.80
N ALA A 80 2.11 -4.38 2.31
CA ALA A 80 1.99 -3.43 1.20
C ALA A 80 2.60 -2.06 1.57
N VAL A 81 2.34 -1.58 2.79
CA VAL A 81 2.88 -0.30 3.27
C VAL A 81 4.38 -0.41 3.55
N LEU A 82 4.85 -1.48 4.20
CA LEU A 82 6.27 -1.70 4.45
C LEU A 82 7.09 -1.73 3.16
N LEU A 83 6.68 -2.57 2.20
CA LEU A 83 7.35 -2.68 0.91
C LEU A 83 7.33 -1.36 0.15
N GLY A 84 6.18 -0.68 0.10
CA GLY A 84 6.05 0.60 -0.57
C GLY A 84 7.02 1.64 0.00
N VAL A 85 7.07 1.80 1.32
CA VAL A 85 7.97 2.79 1.96
C VAL A 85 9.45 2.43 1.77
N MET A 86 9.81 1.13 1.88
CA MET A 86 11.17 0.69 1.62
C MET A 86 11.60 0.92 0.16
N TYR A 87 10.71 0.66 -0.82
CA TYR A 87 11.00 0.94 -2.22
C TYR A 87 11.17 2.44 -2.47
N LEU A 88 10.31 3.28 -1.89
CA LEU A 88 10.41 4.72 -1.96
C LEU A 88 11.75 5.23 -1.42
N GLY A 89 12.14 4.79 -0.21
CA GLY A 89 13.45 5.11 0.37
C GLY A 89 14.63 4.56 -0.43
N ALA A 90 14.42 3.46 -1.13
CA ALA A 90 15.40 2.89 -2.05
C ALA A 90 15.50 3.63 -3.39
N GLY A 91 14.85 4.78 -3.54
CA GLY A 91 14.86 5.61 -4.75
C GLY A 91 14.06 5.01 -5.91
N MET A 92 13.12 4.10 -5.62
CA MET A 92 12.21 3.50 -6.59
C MET A 92 10.81 4.08 -6.42
N ARG A 93 10.06 4.20 -7.52
CA ARG A 93 8.64 4.55 -7.43
C ARG A 93 7.87 3.31 -7.00
N SER A 94 6.89 3.51 -6.13
CA SER A 94 6.08 2.42 -5.59
C SER A 94 4.64 2.86 -5.37
N ALA A 95 3.72 1.92 -5.34
CA ALA A 95 2.31 2.17 -5.08
C ALA A 95 1.75 1.12 -4.12
N VAL A 96 0.68 1.49 -3.40
CA VAL A 96 -0.17 0.53 -2.69
C VAL A 96 -1.40 0.24 -3.54
N VAL A 97 -1.70 -1.04 -3.73
CA VAL A 97 -2.86 -1.53 -4.46
C VAL A 97 -3.88 -2.07 -3.49
N LEU A 98 -5.15 -1.71 -3.70
CA LEU A 98 -6.30 -2.22 -2.98
C LEU A 98 -7.15 -3.06 -3.93
N ALA A 99 -7.23 -4.35 -3.62
CA ALA A 99 -8.16 -5.30 -4.19
C ALA A 99 -9.31 -5.58 -3.20
N PRO A 100 -10.43 -6.19 -3.64
CA PRO A 100 -11.63 -6.33 -2.79
C PRO A 100 -11.42 -7.02 -1.43
N ASP A 101 -10.42 -7.89 -1.34
CA ASP A 101 -10.09 -8.71 -0.17
C ASP A 101 -8.59 -8.76 0.14
N HIS A 102 -7.81 -7.83 -0.44
CA HIS A 102 -6.35 -7.89 -0.38
C HIS A 102 -5.68 -6.53 -0.63
N ALA A 103 -4.53 -6.33 -0.01
CA ALA A 103 -3.63 -5.22 -0.32
C ALA A 103 -2.26 -5.74 -0.77
N ALA A 104 -1.64 -5.05 -1.72
CA ALA A 104 -0.29 -5.38 -2.19
C ALA A 104 0.50 -4.13 -2.52
N ALA A 105 1.83 -4.26 -2.58
CA ALA A 105 2.67 -3.21 -3.15
C ALA A 105 2.81 -3.41 -4.66
N MET A 106 3.09 -2.33 -5.37
CA MET A 106 3.65 -2.32 -6.72
C MET A 106 4.94 -1.50 -6.70
N VAL A 107 5.89 -1.87 -7.55
CA VAL A 107 7.14 -1.12 -7.77
C VAL A 107 7.34 -0.87 -9.25
N TYR A 108 7.79 0.33 -9.60
CA TYR A 108 8.11 0.68 -10.97
C TYR A 108 9.49 0.12 -11.33
N SER A 109 9.51 -0.91 -12.17
CA SER A 109 10.72 -1.60 -12.63
C SER A 109 10.55 -1.95 -14.11
N PRO A 110 10.61 -0.95 -15.00
CA PRO A 110 10.35 -1.15 -16.42
C PRO A 110 11.38 -2.11 -17.03
N GLY A 111 10.89 -3.08 -17.81
CA GLY A 111 11.74 -4.10 -18.45
C GLY A 111 11.99 -5.35 -17.60
N TYR A 112 11.48 -5.42 -16.36
CA TYR A 112 11.59 -6.62 -15.54
C TYR A 112 10.83 -7.80 -16.16
N ASP A 113 11.57 -8.77 -16.70
CA ASP A 113 11.06 -9.84 -17.56
C ASP A 113 10.61 -11.10 -16.80
N ARG A 114 10.89 -11.17 -15.50
CA ARG A 114 10.52 -12.29 -14.61
C ARG A 114 9.13 -12.14 -13.98
N ALA A 115 8.46 -11.01 -14.18
CA ALA A 115 7.07 -10.85 -13.76
C ALA A 115 6.12 -11.68 -14.64
N ASN A 116 5.08 -12.25 -14.05
CA ASN A 116 4.08 -12.99 -14.82
C ASN A 116 3.13 -12.06 -15.60
N ARG A 117 3.08 -10.77 -15.24
CA ARG A 117 2.29 -9.72 -15.90
C ARG A 117 3.03 -8.40 -15.90
N GLU A 118 2.92 -7.69 -17.02
CA GLU A 118 3.26 -6.26 -17.09
C GLU A 118 2.04 -5.46 -16.62
N LEU A 119 2.23 -4.61 -15.62
CA LEU A 119 1.17 -3.78 -15.06
C LEU A 119 1.33 -2.33 -15.49
N SER A 120 0.22 -1.60 -15.47
CA SER A 120 0.20 -0.17 -15.74
C SER A 120 -0.50 0.60 -14.62
N LEU A 121 0.05 1.75 -14.25
CA LEU A 121 -0.58 2.72 -13.36
C LEU A 121 -0.78 4.03 -14.11
N ASN A 122 -2.02 4.55 -14.14
CA ASN A 122 -2.34 5.79 -14.85
C ASN A 122 -1.89 5.82 -16.33
N GLY A 123 -1.88 4.66 -17.00
CA GLY A 123 -1.45 4.49 -18.39
C GLY A 123 0.06 4.32 -18.60
N GLU A 124 0.87 4.40 -17.55
CA GLU A 124 2.31 4.12 -17.60
C GLU A 124 2.57 2.64 -17.33
N THR A 125 3.19 1.93 -18.27
CA THR A 125 3.57 0.50 -18.12
C THR A 125 4.94 0.35 -17.45
N GLY A 126 5.27 -0.87 -17.02
CA GLY A 126 6.54 -1.18 -16.34
C GLY A 126 6.42 -1.32 -14.83
N TRP A 127 5.20 -1.44 -14.31
CA TRP A 127 4.98 -1.73 -12.90
C TRP A 127 4.94 -3.24 -12.64
N VAL A 128 5.46 -3.64 -11.48
CA VAL A 128 5.62 -5.02 -11.05
C VAL A 128 4.87 -5.24 -9.73
N TRP A 129 4.12 -6.35 -9.64
CA TRP A 129 3.43 -6.77 -8.42
C TRP A 129 4.42 -7.21 -7.33
N ALA A 130 4.23 -6.74 -6.10
CA ALA A 130 5.08 -7.05 -4.96
C ALA A 130 4.23 -7.42 -3.74
N GLU A 131 3.92 -8.71 -3.61
CA GLU A 131 3.19 -9.30 -2.47
C GLU A 131 4.04 -10.36 -1.79
N ALA A 132 4.65 -10.01 -0.65
CA ALA A 132 5.57 -10.87 0.10
C ALA A 132 4.90 -11.68 1.23
N THR A 133 3.57 -11.69 1.30
CA THR A 133 2.77 -12.38 2.34
C THR A 133 2.98 -13.90 2.34
N GLY A 134 3.20 -14.49 1.16
CA GLY A 134 3.46 -15.92 0.99
C GLY A 134 4.95 -16.24 1.01
N GLY A 135 5.39 -17.17 1.86
CA GLY A 135 6.81 -17.58 1.95
C GLY A 135 7.40 -18.15 0.65
N ASN A 136 6.55 -18.53 -0.32
CA ASN A 136 6.96 -19.02 -1.64
C ASN A 136 6.52 -18.10 -2.80
N ASN A 137 5.94 -16.93 -2.52
CA ASN A 137 5.53 -16.01 -3.58
C ASN A 137 6.78 -15.42 -4.25
N PRO A 138 6.97 -15.57 -5.56
CA PRO A 138 8.06 -14.92 -6.27
C PRO A 138 7.75 -13.43 -6.46
N PHE A 139 8.79 -12.60 -6.44
CA PHE A 139 8.68 -11.19 -6.82
C PHE A 139 8.17 -11.08 -8.28
N GLY A 140 7.17 -10.21 -8.49
CA GLY A 140 6.52 -10.04 -9.79
C GLY A 140 5.42 -11.05 -10.12
N TRP A 141 5.03 -11.91 -9.17
CA TRP A 141 3.91 -12.84 -9.37
C TRP A 141 2.59 -12.23 -8.91
N MET A 142 1.76 -11.81 -9.86
CA MET A 142 0.38 -11.38 -9.60
C MET A 142 -0.56 -12.59 -9.53
N PRO A 143 -1.46 -12.68 -8.53
CA PRO A 143 -2.51 -13.70 -8.48
C PRO A 143 -3.51 -13.61 -9.65
N GLU A 144 -3.95 -14.76 -10.17
CA GLU A 144 -4.84 -14.82 -11.35
C GLU A 144 -6.17 -14.12 -11.15
N GLN A 145 -6.74 -14.16 -9.93
CA GLN A 145 -8.03 -13.54 -9.63
C GLN A 145 -8.04 -12.01 -9.80
N TYR A 146 -6.85 -11.40 -9.79
CA TYR A 146 -6.68 -9.96 -9.95
C TYR A 146 -6.30 -9.56 -11.38
N MET A 147 -6.00 -10.52 -12.26
CA MET A 147 -5.61 -10.24 -13.64
C MET A 147 -6.79 -9.78 -14.48
N GLY A 148 -6.60 -8.70 -15.26
CA GLY A 148 -7.65 -8.15 -16.12
C GLY A 148 -8.75 -7.40 -15.35
N VAL A 149 -8.56 -7.19 -14.05
CA VAL A 149 -9.43 -6.38 -13.19
C VAL A 149 -8.75 -5.02 -12.98
N GLU A 150 -9.51 -3.94 -13.12
CA GLU A 150 -9.04 -2.62 -12.71
C GLU A 150 -9.06 -2.54 -11.17
N LEU A 151 -7.88 -2.34 -10.59
CA LEU A 151 -7.69 -2.20 -9.15
C LEU A 151 -7.41 -0.74 -8.77
N LEU A 152 -7.79 -0.37 -7.55
CA LEU A 152 -7.43 0.93 -7.01
C LEU A 152 -5.96 0.89 -6.59
N ALA A 153 -5.15 1.81 -7.12
CA ALA A 153 -3.75 1.93 -6.75
C ALA A 153 -3.41 3.39 -6.44
N HIS A 154 -2.60 3.60 -5.41
CA HIS A 154 -2.11 4.90 -5.00
C HIS A 154 -0.59 4.90 -5.00
N GLU A 155 0.01 5.65 -5.92
CA GLU A 155 1.45 5.87 -5.94
C GLU A 155 1.88 6.61 -4.68
N LEU A 156 2.89 6.07 -3.99
CA LEU A 156 3.50 6.71 -2.85
C LEU A 156 4.44 7.80 -3.34
N VAL A 157 4.28 8.98 -2.76
CA VAL A 157 5.12 10.14 -3.06
C VAL A 157 5.91 10.47 -1.81
N ASP A 158 7.21 10.69 -1.99
CA ASP A 158 8.06 11.27 -0.95
C ASP A 158 7.76 12.77 -0.89
N GLU A 159 6.71 13.13 -0.17
CA GLU A 159 6.32 14.54 0.01
C GLU A 159 7.21 15.27 1.02
N GLY A 160 8.26 14.63 1.57
CA GLY A 160 9.23 15.23 2.47
C GLY A 160 8.62 16.10 3.56
N LEU A 161 8.06 15.53 4.63
CA LEU A 161 7.49 16.25 5.80
C LEU A 161 6.59 17.47 5.48
N ALA A 162 5.98 17.54 4.28
CA ALA A 162 4.98 18.53 3.97
C ALA A 162 3.61 17.85 4.04
N SER A 163 2.88 18.12 5.13
CA SER A 163 1.44 17.89 5.19
C SER A 163 0.78 18.59 4.00
N SER A 164 0.41 17.83 2.98
CA SER A 164 -0.45 18.31 1.91
C SER A 164 -1.88 17.86 2.20
N GLY A 165 -2.80 18.84 2.14
CA GLY A 165 -4.21 18.65 2.43
C GLY A 165 -4.90 17.67 1.48
N PRO A 166 -6.22 17.47 1.63
CA PRO A 166 -6.95 16.51 0.81
C PRO A 166 -6.77 16.80 -0.69
N PRO A 167 -6.69 15.76 -1.54
CA PRO A 167 -6.31 15.88 -2.94
C PRO A 167 -7.24 16.83 -3.70
N ASP A 168 -6.63 17.77 -4.42
CA ASP A 168 -7.28 18.85 -5.18
C ASP A 168 -7.83 18.41 -6.56
N ARG A 169 -7.93 17.10 -6.82
CA ARG A 169 -8.39 16.58 -8.12
C ARG A 169 -9.60 15.67 -7.97
N PRO A 170 -10.62 15.84 -8.84
CA PRO A 170 -11.90 15.17 -8.68
C PRO A 170 -11.73 13.67 -8.83
N VAL A 171 -12.34 12.95 -7.89
CA VAL A 171 -12.67 11.53 -7.96
C VAL A 171 -13.23 11.24 -9.35
N ALA A 172 -12.55 10.35 -10.09
CA ALA A 172 -13.03 9.88 -11.38
C ALA A 172 -14.24 8.98 -11.17
N THR A 173 -15.43 9.56 -11.25
CA THR A 173 -16.69 8.81 -11.32
C THR A 173 -16.92 8.41 -12.77
N VAL A 174 -16.96 7.11 -13.07
CA VAL A 174 -17.44 6.61 -14.37
C VAL A 174 -18.69 5.77 -14.18
N SER A 175 -19.75 6.22 -14.85
CA SER A 175 -21.13 5.79 -14.78
C SER A 175 -21.33 4.37 -15.34
N ARG A 176 -22.09 3.52 -14.64
CA ARG A 176 -22.73 2.34 -15.26
C ARG A 176 -24.14 2.71 -15.71
N ARG A 177 -24.40 2.61 -17.02
CA ARG A 177 -25.77 2.57 -17.57
C ARG A 177 -26.38 1.20 -17.22
N THR A 178 -27.56 1.26 -16.63
CA THR A 178 -28.35 0.24 -15.92
C THR A 178 -28.69 -1.04 -16.68
N SER A 179 -28.72 -2.17 -15.95
CA SER A 179 -29.89 -3.06 -15.89
C SER A 179 -29.69 -4.19 -14.86
N GLY A 180 -30.71 -4.41 -14.00
CA GLY A 180 -30.90 -5.69 -13.32
C GLY A 180 -30.36 -5.75 -11.89
N GLY A 181 -31.28 -5.85 -10.94
CA GLY A 181 -31.00 -5.75 -9.50
C GLY A 181 -30.09 -6.86 -8.96
N PHE A 182 -29.29 -6.48 -7.98
CA PHE A 182 -28.62 -7.40 -7.07
C PHE A 182 -28.53 -6.76 -5.69
N VAL A 183 -28.95 -7.52 -4.68
CA VAL A 183 -28.89 -7.14 -3.27
C VAL A 183 -27.42 -7.25 -2.86
N LEU A 184 -26.79 -6.14 -2.46
CA LEU A 184 -25.41 -6.13 -1.97
C LEU A 184 -25.43 -6.34 -0.45
N PRO A 185 -24.63 -7.27 0.11
CA PRO A 185 -24.25 -7.20 1.51
C PRO A 185 -23.13 -6.16 1.61
N VAL A 186 -23.47 -4.87 1.50
CA VAL A 186 -22.50 -3.81 1.79
C VAL A 186 -22.30 -3.82 3.30
N SER A 187 -21.08 -4.14 3.73
CA SER A 187 -20.68 -4.00 5.14
C SER A 187 -21.08 -2.61 5.65
N PRO A 188 -21.70 -2.49 6.85
CA PRO A 188 -22.17 -1.22 7.39
C PRO A 188 -21.07 -0.15 7.51
N PHE A 189 -19.79 -0.53 7.44
CA PHE A 189 -18.64 0.38 7.46
C PHE A 189 -18.59 1.34 6.27
N PHE A 190 -18.81 0.87 5.03
CA PHE A 190 -18.78 1.73 3.85
C PHE A 190 -19.93 2.75 3.85
N LEU A 191 -21.07 2.39 4.45
CA LEU A 191 -22.19 3.32 4.68
C LEU A 191 -21.81 4.42 5.67
N VAL A 192 -21.06 4.09 6.73
CA VAL A 192 -20.58 5.06 7.72
C VAL A 192 -19.54 6.00 7.12
N VAL A 193 -18.57 5.48 6.36
CA VAL A 193 -17.54 6.31 5.69
C VAL A 193 -18.18 7.31 4.73
N VAL A 194 -19.17 6.89 3.94
CA VAL A 194 -19.92 7.78 3.03
C VAL A 194 -20.77 8.79 3.82
N LEU A 195 -21.43 8.38 4.91
CA LEU A 195 -22.25 9.26 5.75
C LEU A 195 -21.40 10.35 6.42
N LEU A 196 -20.26 9.97 6.99
CA LEU A 196 -19.31 10.91 7.63
C LEU A 196 -18.74 11.90 6.61
N TRP A 197 -18.48 11.44 5.39
CA TRP A 197 -18.03 12.30 4.29
C TRP A 197 -19.11 13.33 3.89
N LEU A 198 -20.38 12.93 3.78
CA LEU A 198 -21.50 13.85 3.48
C LEU A 198 -21.77 14.87 4.60
N LEU A 199 -21.68 14.45 5.87
CA LEU A 199 -21.86 15.36 7.01
C LEU A 199 -20.73 16.40 7.11
N SER A 200 -19.49 16.01 6.77
CA SER A 200 -18.33 16.91 6.77
C SER A 200 -18.38 18.00 5.69
N SER A 201 -19.11 17.77 4.59
CA SER A 201 -19.27 18.72 3.49
C SER A 201 -20.43 19.70 3.70
N ALA A 202 -21.46 19.31 4.46
CA ALA A 202 -22.58 20.18 4.83
C ALA A 202 -22.22 21.22 5.90
N GLY A 203 -21.18 20.98 6.72
CA GLY A 203 -20.74 21.88 7.80
C GLY A 203 -19.93 23.10 7.35
N ARG A 204 -19.41 23.12 6.11
CA ARG A 204 -18.51 24.18 5.61
C ARG A 204 -19.21 25.34 4.86
N ARG A 205 -20.52 25.52 5.08
CA ARG A 205 -21.26 26.74 4.67
C ARG A 205 -22.03 27.35 5.84
N ARG A 206 -21.33 27.81 6.88
CA ARG A 206 -21.83 28.86 7.78
C ARG A 206 -20.65 29.46 8.56
N GLY A 207 -20.11 30.54 8.02
CA GLY A 207 -19.00 31.24 8.65
C GLY A 207 -18.47 32.42 7.85
N ARG A 208 -19.35 33.26 7.28
CA ARG A 208 -18.98 34.59 6.80
C ARG A 208 -20.22 35.48 6.64
N SER A 209 -20.58 36.21 7.69
CA SER A 209 -21.23 37.52 7.57
C SER A 209 -21.28 38.23 8.92
N ARG A 210 -20.56 39.36 8.96
CA ARG A 210 -20.54 40.46 9.93
C ARG A 210 -19.72 40.28 11.19
#